data_AF-A0A522WFH2-F1
#
_entry.id   AF-A0A522WFH2-F1
#
_cell.length_a   1.000
_cell.length_b   1.000
_cell.length_c   1.000
_cell.angle_alpha   90.00
_cell.angle_beta   90.00
_cell.angle_gamma   90.00
#
_symmetry.space_group_name_H-M   'P 1'
#
loop_
_entity.id
_entity.type
_entity.pdbx_description
1 polymer ?
#
loop_
_entity_poly.entity_id
_entity_poly.type
_entity_poly.pdbx_seq_one_letter_code
_entity_poly.pdbx_strand_id
1 'polypeptide(L)' 'MSLLDGLELEERVGGLWHRLVGDKASWPHFPEAEVRLESLRGQLAVFFRGLGGDRGVSIATAAARSSSHRLSLRQLVG' A
#
# COMPACT_ATOMS: atom_id res chain seq x y z
N MET A 1 -15.64 29.46 30.79
CA MET A 1 -15.04 28.28 30.12
C MET A 1 -14.27 28.77 28.91
N SER A 2 -12.95 28.64 28.96
CA SER A 2 -12.02 29.38 28.09
C SER A 2 -11.96 28.78 26.69
N LEU A 3 -12.13 29.62 25.67
CA LEU A 3 -11.94 29.24 24.25
C LEU A 3 -10.50 28.78 23.95
N LEU A 4 -9.55 29.13 24.83
CA LEU A 4 -8.14 28.71 24.77
C LEU A 4 -7.97 27.23 25.17
N ASP A 5 -8.80 26.71 26.09
CA ASP A 5 -8.78 25.29 26.47
C ASP A 5 -9.21 24.39 25.30
N GLY A 6 -10.11 24.89 24.44
CA GLY A 6 -10.54 24.19 23.24
C GLY A 6 -9.45 24.10 22.18
N LEU A 7 -8.63 25.14 22.02
CA LEU A 7 -7.50 25.18 21.08
C LEU A 7 -6.33 24.29 21.54
N GLU A 8 -6.00 24.30 22.84
CA GLU A 8 -5.03 23.35 23.39
C GLU A 8 -5.50 21.89 23.26
N LEU A 9 -6.80 21.64 23.46
CA LEU A 9 -7.38 20.32 23.28
C LEU A 9 -7.32 19.89 21.81
N GLU A 10 -7.65 20.78 20.86
CA GLU A 10 -7.59 20.52 19.42
C GLU A 10 -6.15 20.23 18.96
N GLU A 11 -5.17 20.98 19.45
CA GLU A 11 -3.75 20.74 19.17
C GLU A 11 -3.25 19.42 19.78
N ARG A 12 -3.74 19.04 20.97
CA ARG A 12 -3.44 17.74 21.59
C ARG A 12 -4.12 16.58 20.89
N VAL A 13 -5.36 16.75 20.44
CA VAL A 13 -6.09 15.75 19.64
C VAL A 13 -5.43 15.60 18.27
N GLY A 14 -5.03 16.71 17.64
CA GLY A 14 -4.28 16.75 16.39
C GLY A 14 -2.93 16.06 16.51
N GLY A 15 -2.16 16.36 17.56
CA GLY A 15 -0.88 15.70 17.85
C GLY A 15 -1.04 14.22 18.18
N LEU A 16 -2.10 13.84 18.92
CA LEU A 16 -2.42 12.45 19.21
C LEU A 16 -2.81 11.69 17.93
N TRP A 17 -3.65 12.29 17.09
CA TRP A 17 -4.05 11.71 15.80
C TRP A 17 -2.87 11.61 14.83
N HIS A 18 -2.05 12.65 14.72
CA HIS A 18 -0.84 12.67 13.91
C HIS A 18 0.17 11.61 14.38
N ARG A 19 0.33 11.40 15.68
CA ARG A 19 1.17 10.32 16.22
C ARG A 19 0.58 8.91 16.01
N LEU A 20 -0.75 8.79 15.93
CA LEU A 20 -1.43 7.52 15.70
C LEU A 20 -1.46 7.11 14.22
N VAL A 21 -1.55 8.09 13.31
CA VAL A 21 -1.72 7.88 11.86
C VAL A 21 -0.44 8.15 11.07
N GLY A 22 0.33 9.18 11.46
CA GLY A 22 1.48 9.67 10.68
C GLY A 22 2.72 8.78 10.70
N ASP A 23 2.86 7.89 11.69
CA ASP A 23 4.05 7.06 11.87
C ASP A 23 3.96 5.69 11.17
N LYS A 24 2.88 5.46 10.42
CA LYS A 24 2.72 4.23 9.65
C LYS A 24 2.91 4.54 8.19
N ALA A 25 4.14 4.30 7.72
CA ALA A 25 4.36 3.99 6.32
C ALA A 25 3.28 2.99 5.90
N SER A 26 2.39 3.42 5.01
CA SER A 26 1.35 2.59 4.46
C SER A 26 2.05 1.32 3.95
N TRP A 27 1.80 0.21 4.65
CA TRP A 27 2.40 -1.12 4.48
C TRP A 27 3.85 -1.28 4.97
N PRO A 28 4.16 -2.35 5.75
CA PRO A 28 5.53 -2.76 5.99
C PRO A 28 6.19 -3.12 4.65
N HIS A 29 7.32 -2.48 4.36
CA HIS A 29 8.14 -2.77 3.19
C HIS A 29 9.15 -3.85 3.57
N PHE A 30 9.17 -4.95 2.83
CA PHE A 30 10.10 -6.07 3.03
C PHE A 30 11.07 -6.12 1.84
N PRO A 31 12.13 -5.28 1.82
CA PRO A 31 13.06 -5.20 0.69
C PRO A 31 13.75 -6.55 0.41
N GLU A 32 13.98 -7.35 1.45
CA GLU A 32 14.54 -8.70 1.36
C GLU A 32 13.61 -9.70 0.65
N ALA A 33 12.30 -9.43 0.62
CA ALA A 33 11.29 -10.25 -0.05
C ALA A 33 10.80 -9.62 -1.36
N GLU A 34 11.40 -8.53 -1.82
CA GLU A 34 11.04 -7.87 -3.07
C GLU A 34 11.38 -8.78 -4.27
N VAL A 35 10.44 -8.90 -5.20
CA VAL A 35 10.64 -9.66 -6.45
C VAL A 35 10.45 -8.73 -7.64
N ARG A 36 11.50 -8.62 -8.46
CA ARG A 36 11.46 -7.82 -9.71
C ARG A 36 10.68 -8.55 -10.79
N LEU A 37 9.83 -7.82 -11.52
CA LEU A 37 9.06 -8.41 -12.62
C LEU A 37 9.98 -8.98 -13.71
N GLU A 38 11.12 -8.33 -13.95
CA GLU A 38 12.11 -8.69 -14.97
C GLU A 38 12.63 -10.11 -14.77
N SER A 39 12.81 -10.56 -13.51
CA SER A 39 13.32 -11.91 -13.22
C SER A 39 12.28 -13.00 -13.51
N LEU A 40 10.98 -12.66 -13.47
CA LEU A 40 9.88 -13.59 -13.69
C LEU A 40 9.24 -13.49 -15.07
N ARG A 41 9.53 -12.43 -15.84
CA ARG A 41 8.88 -12.09 -17.11
C ARG A 41 8.82 -13.25 -18.10
N GLY A 42 9.90 -14.02 -18.25
CA GLY A 42 9.94 -15.18 -19.15
C GLY A 42 9.02 -16.32 -18.71
N GLN A 43 9.04 -16.65 -17.43
CA GLN A 43 8.19 -17.71 -16.85
C GLN A 43 6.71 -17.31 -16.93
N LEU A 44 6.40 -16.06 -16.59
CA LEU A 44 5.06 -15.50 -16.70
C LEU A 44 4.56 -15.47 -18.14
N ALA A 45 5.44 -15.19 -19.12
CA ALA A 45 5.06 -15.22 -20.53
C ALA A 45 4.69 -16.64 -20.98
N VAL A 46 5.46 -17.66 -20.61
CA VAL A 46 5.12 -19.06 -20.90
C VAL A 46 3.81 -19.46 -20.23
N PHE A 47 3.64 -19.12 -18.95
CA PHE A 47 2.42 -19.42 -18.21
C PHE A 47 1.19 -18.76 -18.82
N PHE A 48 1.26 -17.46 -19.13
CA PHE A 48 0.19 -16.70 -19.79
C PHE A 48 -0.20 -17.31 -21.14
N ARG A 49 0.79 -17.77 -21.92
CA ARG A 49 0.55 -18.46 -23.20
C ARG A 49 -0.10 -19.82 -22.99
N GLY A 50 0.31 -20.57 -21.98
CA GLY A 50 -0.30 -21.85 -21.61
C GLY A 50 -1.76 -21.72 -21.19
N LEU A 51 -2.14 -20.57 -20.61
CA LEU A 51 -3.53 -20.25 -20.27
C LEU A 51 -4.38 -19.76 -21.47
N GLY A 52 -3.82 -19.69 -22.68
CA GLY A 52 -4.52 -19.21 -23.87
C GLY A 52 -4.36 -17.72 -24.16
N GLY A 53 -3.42 -17.03 -23.51
CA GLY A 53 -3.14 -15.62 -23.74
C GLY A 53 -2.62 -15.32 -25.17
N ASP A 54 -3.12 -14.24 -25.78
CA ASP A 54 -2.81 -13.82 -27.15
C ASP A 54 -1.33 -13.46 -27.36
N ARG A 55 -0.71 -14.05 -28.40
CA ARG A 55 0.70 -13.86 -28.80
C ARG A 55 1.14 -12.40 -28.94
N GLY A 56 0.25 -11.49 -29.31
CA GLY A 56 0.53 -10.05 -29.43
C GLY A 56 0.54 -9.28 -28.11
N VAL A 57 0.05 -9.88 -27.01
CA VAL A 57 -0.03 -9.21 -25.70
C VAL A 57 1.26 -9.43 -24.92
N SER A 58 1.87 -8.34 -24.46
CA SER A 58 3.06 -8.36 -23.61
C SER A 58 2.71 -8.15 -22.14
N ILE A 59 3.49 -8.76 -21.25
CA ILE A 59 3.39 -8.54 -19.80
C ILE A 59 4.23 -7.31 -19.47
N ALA A 60 3.66 -6.32 -18.79
CA ALA A 60 4.34 -5.07 -18.43
C ALA A 60 4.11 -4.72 -16.96
N THR A 61 4.85 -3.74 -16.46
CA THR A 61 4.62 -3.17 -15.15
C THR A 61 3.25 -2.49 -15.10
N ALA A 62 2.57 -2.62 -13.97
CA ALA A 62 1.33 -1.90 -13.70
C ALA A 62 1.60 -0.75 -12.72
N ALA A 63 0.78 0.29 -12.80
CA ALA A 63 0.77 1.31 -11.75
C ALA A 63 0.36 0.69 -10.41
N ALA A 64 0.93 1.20 -9.32
CA ALA A 64 0.53 0.80 -7.98
C ALA A 64 -0.98 0.99 -7.81
N ARG A 65 -1.66 -0.05 -7.32
CA ARG A 65 -3.09 -0.01 -6.99
C ARG A 65 -3.28 -0.43 -5.55
N SER A 66 -4.22 0.24 -4.88
CA SER A 66 -4.69 -0.23 -3.59
C SER A 66 -5.31 -1.60 -3.77
N SER A 67 -4.88 -2.55 -2.94
CA SER A 67 -5.52 -3.86 -2.93
C SER A 67 -6.69 -3.87 -1.95
N SER A 68 -7.78 -4.51 -2.35
CA SER A 68 -9.02 -4.63 -1.57
C SER A 68 -9.00 -5.76 -0.53
N HIS A 69 -7.83 -6.28 -0.17
CA HIS A 69 -7.71 -7.32 0.83
C HIS A 69 -8.28 -6.84 2.18
N ARG A 70 -8.75 -7.78 3.01
CA ARG A 70 -9.32 -7.47 4.31
C ARG A 70 -8.23 -6.93 5.24
N LEU A 71 -8.20 -5.61 5.41
CA LEU A 71 -7.28 -4.95 6.33
C LEU A 71 -7.81 -5.00 7.76
N SER A 72 -6.91 -5.21 8.73
CA SER A 72 -7.21 -4.90 10.12
C SER A 72 -7.37 -3.38 10.29
N LEU A 73 -8.13 -2.93 11.28
CA LEU A 73 -8.33 -1.49 11.56
C LEU A 73 -7.00 -0.72 11.70
N ARG A 74 -5.95 -1.39 12.21
CA ARG A 74 -4.61 -0.81 12.36
C ARG A 74 -3.86 -0.61 11.03
N GLN A 75 -4.26 -1.31 9.97
CA GLN A 75 -3.70 -1.21 8.61
C GLN A 75 -4.54 -0.31 7.69
N LEU A 76 -5.81 -0.10 8.01
CA LEU A 76 -6.70 0.81 7.28
C LEU A 76 -6.44 2.29 7.63
N VAL A 77 -6.05 2.55 8.89
CA VAL A 77 -5.85 3.89 9.45
C VAL A 77 -4.36 4.31 9.38
N GLY A 78 -3.52 3.51 8.71
CA GLY A 78 -2.16 3.89 8.30
C GLY A 78 -2.13 4.24 6.82
#